data_AF-A0A929QVY4-F1
#
_entry.id   AF-A0A929QVY4-F1
#
_cell.length_a   1.000
_cell.length_b   1.000
_cell.length_c   1.000
_cell.angle_alpha   90.00
_cell.angle_beta   90.00
_cell.angle_gamma   90.00
#
_symmetry.space_group_name_H-M   'P 1'
#
loop_
_entity.id
_entity.type
_entity.pdbx_description
1 polymer ?
#
loop_
_entity_poly.entity_id
_entity_poly.type
_entity_poly.pdbx_seq_one_letter_code
_entity_poly.pdbx_strand_id
1 'polypeptide(L)'
;RQQVNFYKQHRALFQFGRFSRLLSPFQDNLTAWMVVSPEQDQAMVLLAQTLTQAAMPLQVLKLQDLCPERRYQVKSEEQEFVATGAELMQVGFYVFPQLVGDYASRLYHVKALVD
;
A
#
# COMPACT_ATOMS: atom_id res chain seq x y z
N ARG A 1 19.37 9.90 5.01
CA ARG A 1 19.09 10.01 6.47
C ARG A 1 17.60 9.90 6.80
N GLN A 2 16.71 10.54 6.04
CA GLN A 2 15.25 10.49 6.27
C GLN A 2 14.68 9.06 6.23
N GLN A 3 15.07 8.23 5.26
CA GLN A 3 14.64 6.83 5.16
C GLN A 3 14.94 5.99 6.41
N VAL A 4 16.13 6.17 7.02
CA VAL A 4 16.49 5.46 8.26
C VAL A 4 15.59 5.87 9.42
N ASN A 5 15.27 7.17 9.52
CA ASN A 5 14.38 7.67 10.57
C ASN A 5 12.95 7.18 10.35
N PHE A 6 12.46 7.23 9.11
CA PHE A 6 11.14 6.70 8.73
C PHE A 6 11.01 5.21 9.05
N TYR A 7 12.01 4.40 8.68
CA TYR A 7 12.04 2.98 9.02
C TYR A 7 12.07 2.76 10.53
N LYS A 8 12.89 3.52 11.28
CA LYS A 8 12.95 3.43 12.75
C LYS A 8 11.60 3.76 13.39
N GLN A 9 10.89 4.78 12.90
CA GLN A 9 9.57 5.18 13.37
C GLN A 9 8.53 4.07 13.17
N HIS A 10 8.59 3.35 12.05
CA HIS A 10 7.65 2.28 11.71
C HIS A 10 8.22 0.87 11.90
N ARG A 11 9.32 0.73 12.65
CA ARG A 11 10.09 -0.52 12.72
C ARG A 11 9.24 -1.69 13.18
N ALA A 12 8.42 -1.48 14.21
CA ALA A 12 7.59 -2.55 14.76
C ALA A 12 6.63 -3.11 13.70
N LEU A 13 6.01 -2.23 12.91
CA LEU A 13 5.14 -2.62 11.82
C LEU A 13 5.90 -3.35 10.70
N PHE A 14 7.05 -2.82 10.26
CA PHE A 14 7.84 -3.46 9.21
C PHE A 14 8.41 -4.83 9.60
N GLN A 15 8.82 -5.00 10.86
CA GLN A 15 9.49 -6.23 11.31
C GLN A 15 8.53 -7.30 11.81
N PHE A 16 7.41 -6.91 12.41
CA PHE A 16 6.52 -7.83 13.14
C PHE A 16 5.06 -7.75 12.69
N GLY A 17 4.71 -6.82 11.79
CA GLY A 17 3.39 -6.80 11.17
C GLY A 17 3.14 -8.06 10.36
N ARG A 18 1.87 -8.46 10.25
CA ARG A 18 1.47 -9.58 9.41
C ARG A 18 1.73 -9.23 7.94
N PHE A 19 2.59 -10.00 7.30
CA PHE A 19 3.01 -9.79 5.91
C PHE A 19 2.10 -10.54 4.93
N SER A 20 1.58 -9.82 3.94
CA SER A 20 0.73 -10.37 2.89
C SER A 20 1.20 -9.92 1.51
N ARG A 21 1.30 -10.87 0.57
CA ARG A 21 1.58 -10.59 -0.85
C ARG A 21 0.28 -10.18 -1.54
N LEU A 22 0.28 -9.04 -2.21
CA LEU A 22 -0.87 -8.52 -2.94
C LEU A 22 -0.75 -8.81 -4.44
N LEU A 23 0.41 -8.54 -5.03
CA LEU A 23 0.75 -8.85 -6.42
C LEU A 23 2.08 -9.59 -6.48
N SER A 24 2.15 -10.62 -7.31
CA SER A 24 3.33 -11.47 -7.45
C SER A 24 4.27 -10.98 -8.55
N PRO A 25 5.58 -10.81 -8.29
CA PRO A 25 6.57 -10.46 -9.34
C PRO A 25 6.71 -11.54 -10.41
N PHE A 26 6.20 -12.75 -10.16
CA PHE A 26 6.28 -13.89 -11.08
C PHE A 26 5.08 -13.98 -12.03
N GLN A 27 4.09 -13.09 -11.87
CA GLN A 27 2.87 -13.10 -12.68
C GLN A 27 2.74 -11.86 -13.56
N ASP A 28 3.26 -10.71 -13.11
CA ASP A 28 3.13 -9.44 -13.81
C ASP A 28 4.32 -8.50 -13.50
N ASN A 29 4.39 -7.37 -14.20
CA ASN A 29 5.39 -6.32 -14.05
C ASN A 29 5.29 -5.56 -12.72
N LEU A 30 4.10 -5.56 -12.09
CA LEU A 30 3.84 -4.95 -10.80
C LEU A 30 4.02 -5.96 -9.66
N THR A 31 4.65 -5.50 -8.59
CA THR A 31 4.80 -6.23 -7.34
C THR A 31 4.23 -5.39 -6.21
N ALA A 32 3.40 -6.00 -5.38
CA ALA A 32 2.86 -5.32 -4.22
C ALA A 32 2.79 -6.26 -3.02
N TRP A 33 3.08 -5.70 -1.86
CA TRP A 33 2.96 -6.39 -0.59
C TRP A 33 2.55 -5.40 0.48
N MET A 34 2.04 -5.92 1.58
CA MET A 34 1.69 -5.12 2.73
C MET A 34 2.09 -5.77 4.05
N VAL A 35 2.27 -4.95 5.07
CA VAL A 35 2.39 -5.35 6.47
C VAL A 35 1.29 -4.66 7.27
N VAL A 36 0.54 -5.41 8.07
CA VAL A 36 -0.56 -4.89 8.90
C VAL A 36 -0.26 -5.09 10.38
N SER A 37 -0.58 -4.10 11.22
CA SER A 37 -0.47 -4.22 12.67
C SER A 37 -1.43 -5.30 13.21
N PRO A 38 -1.12 -5.96 14.34
CA PRO A 38 -2.03 -6.92 14.97
C PRO A 38 -3.42 -6.33 15.26
N GLU A 39 -3.47 -5.05 15.64
CA GLU A 39 -4.70 -4.31 15.95
C GLU A 39 -5.48 -3.89 14.71
N GLN A 40 -4.94 -4.13 13.50
CA GLN A 40 -5.48 -3.69 12.22
C GLN A 40 -5.75 -2.17 12.16
N ASP A 41 -5.03 -1.38 12.93
CA ASP A 41 -5.16 0.09 12.97
C ASP A 41 -4.16 0.79 12.06
N GLN A 42 -3.14 0.07 11.57
CA GLN A 42 -2.13 0.63 10.69
C GLN A 42 -1.56 -0.43 9.74
N ALA A 43 -1.27 -0.04 8.51
CA ALA A 43 -0.55 -0.86 7.55
C ALA A 43 0.42 -0.02 6.70
N MET A 44 1.45 -0.69 6.17
CA MET A 44 2.32 -0.16 5.12
C MET A 44 2.15 -1.04 3.89
N VAL A 45 1.96 -0.42 2.73
CA VAL A 45 1.80 -1.10 1.45
C VAL A 45 2.88 -0.60 0.50
N LEU A 46 3.72 -1.49 0.00
CA LEU A 46 4.64 -1.17 -1.09
C LEU A 46 4.01 -1.61 -2.41
N LEU A 47 4.03 -0.73 -3.40
CA LEU A 47 3.86 -1.06 -4.81
C LEU A 47 5.15 -0.72 -5.55
N ALA A 48 5.64 -1.63 -6.38
CA ALA A 48 6.79 -1.42 -7.24
C ALA A 48 6.50 -1.92 -8.66
N GLN A 49 7.11 -1.27 -9.65
CA GLN A 49 7.09 -1.71 -11.04
C GLN A 49 8.50 -2.02 -11.52
N THR A 50 8.67 -3.04 -12.36
CA THR A 50 9.99 -3.37 -12.92
C THR A 50 10.32 -2.43 -14.08
N LEU A 51 9.50 -2.42 -15.13
CA LEU A 51 9.68 -1.59 -16.32
C LEU A 51 8.50 -0.66 -16.52
N THR A 52 8.75 0.57 -16.93
CA THR A 52 7.69 1.49 -17.34
C THR A 52 7.09 1.03 -18.67
N GLN A 53 5.78 1.18 -18.83
CA GLN A 53 5.07 0.86 -20.07
C GLN A 53 4.30 2.08 -20.57
N ALA A 54 4.38 2.34 -21.87
CA ALA A 54 3.58 3.38 -22.50
C ALA A 54 2.09 2.99 -22.48
N ALA A 55 1.22 3.97 -22.19
CA ALA A 55 -0.23 3.78 -22.16
C ALA A 55 -0.71 2.59 -21.29
N MET A 56 -0.07 2.39 -20.13
CA MET A 56 -0.45 1.34 -19.20
C MET A 56 -1.92 1.51 -18.76
N PRO A 57 -2.72 0.44 -18.68
CA PRO A 57 -4.08 0.53 -18.13
C PRO A 57 -4.07 1.04 -16.69
N LEU A 58 -5.20 1.61 -16.25
CA LEU A 58 -5.39 1.99 -14.86
C LEU A 58 -5.26 0.76 -13.96
N GLN A 59 -4.43 0.87 -12.93
CA GLN A 59 -4.12 -0.21 -12.01
C GLN A 59 -4.98 -0.07 -10.76
N VAL A 60 -5.69 -1.13 -10.39
CA VAL A 60 -6.47 -1.21 -9.16
C VAL A 60 -5.70 -2.05 -8.15
N LEU A 61 -5.31 -1.44 -7.03
CA LEU A 61 -4.65 -2.12 -5.92
C LEU A 61 -5.69 -2.50 -4.86
N LYS A 62 -5.88 -3.80 -4.64
CA LYS A 62 -6.71 -4.34 -3.55
C LYS A 62 -5.82 -4.68 -2.35
N LEU A 63 -6.25 -4.23 -1.17
CA LEU A 63 -5.58 -4.55 0.08
C LEU A 63 -6.15 -5.82 0.70
N GLN A 64 -5.54 -6.27 1.79
CA GLN A 64 -5.96 -7.45 2.54
C GLN A 64 -5.83 -7.17 4.04
N ASP A 65 -6.43 -8.03 4.86
CA ASP A 65 -6.11 -8.11 6.29
C ASP A 65 -6.42 -6.87 7.15
N LEU A 66 -7.21 -5.93 6.63
CA LEU A 66 -7.74 -4.77 7.35
C LEU A 66 -9.03 -5.12 8.11
N CYS A 67 -9.43 -4.28 9.07
CA CYS A 67 -10.73 -4.38 9.72
C CYS A 67 -11.81 -3.82 8.77
N PRO A 68 -12.82 -4.60 8.33
CA PRO A 68 -13.78 -4.16 7.32
C PRO A 68 -14.54 -2.87 7.69
N GLU A 69 -14.89 -2.73 8.97
CA GLU A 69 -15.76 -1.66 9.48
C GLU A 69 -15.03 -0.35 9.74
N ARG A 70 -13.69 -0.37 9.82
CA ARG A 70 -12.91 0.83 10.11
C ARG A 70 -12.72 1.68 8.86
N ARG A 71 -12.70 3.00 9.05
CA ARG A 71 -12.27 3.95 8.03
C ARG A 71 -10.77 4.17 8.15
N TYR A 72 -10.08 4.12 7.02
CA TYR A 72 -8.65 4.32 6.94
C TYR A 72 -8.32 5.52 6.07
N GLN A 73 -7.42 6.36 6.55
CA GLN A 73 -6.68 7.29 5.71
C GLN A 73 -5.60 6.50 4.97
N VAL A 74 -5.61 6.55 3.65
CA VAL A 74 -4.57 6.00 2.78
C VAL A 74 -3.75 7.16 2.25
N LYS A 75 -2.44 7.16 2.51
CA LYS A 75 -1.56 8.27 2.17
C LYS A 75 -0.25 7.79 1.55
N SER A 76 0.15 8.43 0.46
CA SER A 76 1.47 8.37 -0.15
C SER A 76 1.97 9.80 -0.40
N GLU A 77 3.07 9.97 -1.13
CA GLU A 77 3.56 11.30 -1.51
C GLU A 77 2.62 12.00 -2.50
N GLU A 78 1.90 11.24 -3.34
CA GLU A 78 1.11 11.78 -4.45
C GLU A 78 -0.40 11.54 -4.33
N GLN A 79 -0.83 10.69 -3.39
CA GLN A 79 -2.22 10.27 -3.24
C GLN A 79 -2.63 10.24 -1.77
N GLU A 80 -3.75 10.86 -1.44
CA GLU A 80 -4.35 10.83 -0.11
C GLU A 80 -5.89 10.77 -0.21
N PHE A 81 -6.51 9.81 0.48
CA PHE A 81 -7.97 9.66 0.53
C PHE A 81 -8.39 8.83 1.76
N VAL A 82 -9.70 8.72 1.99
CA VAL A 82 -10.29 7.89 3.04
C VAL A 82 -11.23 6.86 2.42
N ALA A 83 -11.12 5.62 2.87
CA ALA A 83 -12.02 4.53 2.50
C ALA A 83 -12.18 3.55 3.67
N THR A 84 -13.25 2.77 3.66
CA THR A 84 -13.45 1.69 4.63
C THR A 84 -12.52 0.51 4.33
N GLY A 85 -12.22 -0.31 5.35
CA GLY A 85 -11.47 -1.55 5.15
C GLY A 85 -12.15 -2.48 4.15
N ALA A 86 -13.49 -2.54 4.16
CA ALA A 86 -14.26 -3.31 3.20
C ALA A 86 -14.04 -2.83 1.76
N GLU A 87 -14.14 -1.52 1.50
CA GLU A 87 -13.88 -0.94 0.17
C GLU A 87 -12.45 -1.23 -0.31
N LEU A 88 -11.46 -1.03 0.57
CA LEU A 88 -10.04 -1.25 0.25
C LEU A 88 -9.73 -2.72 -0.10
N MET A 89 -10.43 -3.67 0.52
CA MET A 89 -10.21 -5.10 0.28
C MET A 89 -11.04 -5.66 -0.88
N GLN A 90 -12.30 -5.25 -1.02
CA GLN A 90 -13.21 -5.82 -2.03
C GLN A 90 -13.13 -5.10 -3.38
N VAL A 91 -13.07 -3.77 -3.35
CA VAL A 91 -13.01 -2.92 -4.55
C VAL A 91 -11.57 -2.55 -4.87
N GLY A 92 -10.79 -2.18 -3.85
CA GLY A 92 -9.47 -1.59 -4.02
C GLY A 92 -9.53 -0.12 -4.39
N PHE A 93 -8.40 0.42 -4.83
CA PHE A 93 -8.31 1.82 -5.28
C PHE A 93 -7.39 1.95 -6.48
N TYR A 94 -7.62 3.00 -7.28
CA TYR A 94 -6.74 3.31 -8.40
C TYR A 94 -5.39 3.83 -7.89
N VAL A 95 -4.31 3.28 -8.43
CA VAL A 95 -2.96 3.83 -8.25
C VAL A 95 -2.86 5.09 -9.11
N PHE A 96 -2.92 6.26 -8.48
CA PHE A 96 -2.90 7.54 -9.18
C PHE A 96 -2.02 8.57 -8.46
N PRO A 97 -1.11 9.27 -9.16
CA PRO A 97 -0.72 9.05 -10.57
C PRO A 97 -0.07 7.67 -10.76
N GLN A 98 -0.03 7.15 -11.99
CA GLN A 98 0.71 5.92 -12.27
C GLN A 98 2.19 6.06 -11.90
N LEU A 99 2.86 4.95 -11.60
CA LEU A 99 4.31 4.94 -11.39
C LEU A 99 5.01 5.30 -12.70
N VAL A 100 5.98 6.21 -12.64
CA VAL A 100 6.73 6.69 -13.81
C VAL A 100 8.20 6.30 -13.67
N GLY A 101 8.75 5.68 -14.73
CA GLY A 101 10.16 5.27 -14.81
C GLY A 101 10.39 3.83 -14.37
N ASP A 102 11.51 3.26 -14.81
CA ASP A 102 11.87 1.88 -14.45
C ASP A 102 12.20 1.77 -12.97
N TYR A 103 11.87 0.62 -12.38
CA TYR A 103 12.11 0.31 -10.96
C TYR A 103 11.46 1.30 -9.97
N ALA A 104 10.46 2.06 -10.41
CA ALA A 104 9.74 3.00 -9.57
C ALA A 104 8.93 2.26 -8.49
N SER A 105 8.84 2.88 -7.31
CA SER A 105 8.06 2.35 -6.19
C SER A 105 7.31 3.45 -5.48
N ARG A 106 6.16 3.11 -4.90
CA ARG A 106 5.39 3.96 -4.00
C ARG A 106 5.05 3.20 -2.74
N LEU A 107 5.18 3.91 -1.62
CA LEU A 107 4.78 3.42 -0.31
C LEU A 107 3.49 4.14 0.12
N TYR A 108 2.49 3.36 0.51
CA TYR A 108 1.28 3.86 1.13
C TYR A 108 1.29 3.55 2.62
N HIS A 109 1.05 4.57 3.43
CA HIS A 109 0.70 4.45 4.84
C HIS A 109 -0.81 4.43 4.97
N VAL A 110 -1.35 3.35 5.52
CA VAL A 110 -2.77 3.17 5.77
C VAL A 110 -2.98 3.25 7.28
N LYS A 111 -3.78 4.21 7.76
CA LYS A 111 -3.99 4.44 9.19
C LYS A 111 -5.47 4.57 9.50
N ALA A 112 -5.95 3.80 10.47
CA ALA A 112 -7.32 3.90 10.94
C ALA A 112 -7.58 5.29 11.53
N LEU A 113 -8.73 5.85 11.21
CA LEU A 113 -9.25 7.05 11.85
C LEU A 113 -9.83 6.65 13.22
N VAL A 114 -9.59 7.48 14.22
CA VAL A 114 -10.28 7.35 15.52
C VAL A 114 -11.58 8.14 15.36
N ASP A 115 -12.71 7.44 15.43
CA ASP A 115 -14.02 8.07 15.53
C ASP A 115 -14.22 8.68 16.94
#